data_AF-A0A2V5GS13-F1
#
_entry.id   AF-A0A2V5GS13-F1
#
_cell.length_a   1.000
_cell.length_b   1.000
_cell.length_c   1.000
_cell.angle_alpha   90.00
_cell.angle_beta   90.00
_cell.angle_gamma   90.00
#
_symmetry.space_group_name_H-M   'P 1'
#
loop_
_entity.id
_entity.type
_entity.pdbx_description
1 polymer ?
#
loop_
_entity_poly.entity_id
_entity_poly.type
_entity_poly.pdbx_seq_one_letter_code
_entity_poly.pdbx_strand_id
1 'polypeptide(L)'
;MVYRGKPSAACSWCRARRLKCDQKRPSCSSCLRAKRICTGYRDVTALSFHDQTAEVVEKANRRPQPQSEYTSVSPWADASEIASSSSSDENAYNLFALQPMPTPIIDQGITYVLTYHVGSARRSVSGHLSFLPSLLQQEPSPAVMASINAMGLAALGNIHGNPHLTRAARQQYTIALSETNTALQDTITAKSDATLAAVLVLGLYEIITCQSHSLMVRWADHIEGAMALIKLRGSEQLRSPVGLALFTQLRGQYTLSNLYRKKSTPAWLMALSEETVGMRGPQQSSMESFFKYLAKVSELCAQVGRRAKTPHETIQEALQLDAMLAAWALTVGQGWQYSVLDAAVTSKNKPSEQHVYGDYYHEYPEIGIAVMWNTYRLTRIVIHEVIAAVCERLWRRSRGNNNELWATIRQSAAVTRQLAEEVCAGVPYFFKSAHSDKSLIDASGLIRLHWTLFVASDCVGSTPRMKAWITSRLNEIGRRVGVQQALSMTNYLLGDVSLNWLKQELQAIDNLHGDSQGDVPSEPRLLLNVRGMKKHQSKMNQ
;
A
#
# COMPACT_ATOMS: atom_id res chain seq x y z
N MET A 1 24.06 -6.11 31.12
CA MET A 1 24.04 -5.25 32.33
C MET A 1 23.87 -3.80 31.91
N VAL A 2 22.73 -3.19 32.22
CA VAL A 2 22.47 -1.77 31.92
C VAL A 2 23.01 -0.93 33.08
N TYR A 3 23.90 0.03 32.80
CA TYR A 3 24.51 0.90 33.80
C TYR A 3 23.43 1.72 34.53
N ARG A 4 23.28 1.50 35.84
CA ARG A 4 22.31 2.19 36.73
C ARG A 4 22.89 3.45 37.41
N GLY A 5 24.05 3.94 36.96
CA GLY A 5 24.70 5.10 37.58
C GLY A 5 24.14 6.45 37.11
N LYS A 6 24.42 7.51 37.88
CA LYS A 6 24.00 8.89 37.56
C LYS A 6 24.47 9.29 36.14
N PRO A 7 23.58 9.84 35.28
CA PRO A 7 23.96 10.28 33.94
C PRO A 7 25.10 11.32 33.98
N SER A 8 26.09 11.18 33.10
CA SER A 8 27.21 12.13 33.03
C SER A 8 26.77 13.52 32.56
N ALA A 9 27.12 14.54 33.33
CA ALA A 9 26.92 15.97 33.01
C ALA A 9 27.94 16.52 31.98
N ALA A 10 28.91 15.71 31.53
CA ALA A 10 29.91 16.11 30.54
C ALA A 10 29.27 16.67 29.25
N CYS A 11 29.99 17.56 28.54
CA CYS A 11 29.51 18.07 27.26
C CYS A 11 29.34 16.95 26.21
N SER A 12 28.53 17.20 25.18
CA SER A 12 28.17 16.18 24.17
C SER A 12 29.40 15.47 23.59
N TRP A 13 30.40 16.24 23.19
CA TRP A 13 31.62 15.71 22.57
C TRP A 13 32.49 14.88 23.53
N CYS A 14 32.69 15.37 24.76
CA CYS A 14 33.44 14.61 25.77
C CYS A 14 32.72 13.31 26.14
N ARG A 15 31.39 13.31 26.18
CA ARG A 15 30.59 12.10 26.48
C ARG A 15 30.70 11.06 25.37
N ALA A 16 30.59 11.48 24.11
CA ALA A 16 30.73 10.59 22.95
C ALA A 16 32.11 9.90 22.92
N ARG A 17 33.15 10.60 23.36
CA ARG A 17 34.54 10.08 23.39
C ARG A 17 34.99 9.54 24.74
N ARG A 18 34.10 9.51 25.74
CA ARG A 18 34.41 9.10 27.13
C ARG A 18 35.62 9.85 27.73
N LEU A 19 35.76 11.13 27.39
CA LEU A 19 36.83 12.01 27.88
C LEU A 19 36.42 12.73 29.17
N LYS A 20 37.41 13.07 30.01
CA LYS A 20 37.19 13.89 31.22
C LYS A 20 36.79 15.32 30.82
N CYS A 21 35.65 15.77 31.34
CA CYS A 21 35.08 17.10 31.09
C CYS A 21 35.00 17.87 32.41
N ASP A 22 35.57 19.07 32.45
CA ASP A 22 35.64 19.94 33.64
C ASP A 22 34.45 20.92 33.76
N GLN A 23 33.51 20.88 32.82
CA GLN A 23 32.23 21.61 32.87
C GLN A 23 32.31 23.16 32.94
N LYS A 24 33.48 23.75 32.67
CA LYS A 24 33.66 25.22 32.66
C LYS A 24 32.88 25.91 31.55
N ARG A 25 32.17 26.99 31.85
CA ARG A 25 31.50 27.84 30.84
C ARG A 25 32.44 28.96 30.35
N PRO A 26 32.37 29.36 29.06
CA PRO A 26 31.47 28.87 28.01
C PRO A 26 31.92 27.55 27.33
N SER A 27 33.15 27.09 27.55
CA SER A 27 33.69 25.86 26.95
C SER A 27 34.63 25.11 27.90
N CYS A 28 34.52 23.77 27.89
CA CYS A 28 35.37 22.90 28.73
C CYS A 28 36.83 22.89 28.23
N SER A 29 37.79 22.66 29.13
CA SER A 29 39.23 22.69 28.82
C SER A 29 39.64 21.64 27.79
N SER A 30 38.95 20.48 27.76
CA SER A 30 39.19 19.43 26.77
C SER A 30 38.76 19.84 25.36
N CYS A 31 37.64 20.57 25.22
CA CYS A 31 37.19 21.11 23.93
C CYS A 31 38.09 22.27 23.44
N LEU A 32 38.54 23.13 24.37
CA LEU A 32 39.45 24.24 24.06
C LEU A 32 40.79 23.73 23.50
N ARG A 33 41.43 22.78 24.17
CA ARG A 33 42.68 22.17 23.68
C ARG A 33 42.50 21.45 22.35
N ALA A 34 41.33 20.84 22.13
CA ALA A 34 41.00 20.16 20.88
C ALA A 34 40.57 21.12 19.75
N LYS A 35 40.53 22.44 19.98
CA LYS A 35 40.01 23.45 19.05
C LYS A 35 38.62 23.09 18.50
N ARG A 36 37.73 22.59 19.36
CA ARG A 36 36.35 22.22 19.01
C ARG A 36 35.35 23.09 19.75
N ILE A 37 34.23 23.38 19.08
CA ILE A 37 33.10 24.11 19.67
C ILE A 37 32.43 23.22 20.73
N CYS A 38 32.34 23.70 21.97
CA CYS A 38 31.65 23.02 23.05
C CYS A 38 30.15 23.28 22.94
N THR A 39 29.39 22.27 22.50
CA THR A 39 27.93 22.37 22.28
C THR A 39 27.10 22.33 23.58
N GLY A 40 27.68 22.69 24.72
CA GLY A 40 27.01 22.69 26.03
C GLY A 40 26.95 21.34 26.78
N TYR A 41 26.43 21.41 28.00
CA TYR A 41 26.39 20.34 29.01
C TYR A 41 25.02 19.66 29.05
N ARG A 42 24.97 18.39 29.51
CA ARG A 42 23.69 17.70 29.69
C ARG A 42 22.93 18.33 30.85
N ASP A 43 21.65 18.59 30.68
CA ASP A 43 20.76 18.73 31.82
C ASP A 43 20.48 17.33 32.39
N VAL A 44 20.95 17.09 33.61
CA VAL A 44 20.77 15.83 34.33
C VAL A 44 19.42 15.74 35.05
N THR A 45 18.70 16.87 35.21
CA THR A 45 17.39 16.90 35.86
C THR A 45 16.26 16.47 34.93
N ALA A 46 16.39 16.71 33.63
CA ALA A 46 15.45 16.27 32.57
C ALA A 46 15.40 14.73 32.36
N LEU A 47 16.10 13.94 33.18
CA LEU A 47 16.21 12.47 33.05
C LEU A 47 15.84 11.73 34.35
N SER A 48 15.23 12.42 35.32
CA SER A 48 14.67 11.77 36.51
C SER A 48 13.35 11.10 36.15
N PHE A 49 13.37 9.78 35.95
CA PHE A 49 12.15 8.98 35.94
C PHE A 49 11.80 8.67 37.40
N HIS A 50 10.74 9.29 37.90
CA HIS A 50 10.18 8.95 39.20
C HIS A 50 9.19 7.78 39.02
N ASP A 51 9.44 6.71 39.75
CA ASP A 51 8.52 5.57 39.84
C ASP A 51 7.30 6.00 40.70
N GLN A 52 6.16 6.20 40.03
CA GLN A 52 4.89 6.57 40.66
C GLN A 52 3.94 5.38 40.84
N THR A 53 4.44 4.14 40.71
CA THR A 53 3.59 2.94 40.79
C THR A 53 2.84 2.87 42.13
N ALA A 54 3.46 3.29 43.24
CA ALA A 54 2.80 3.31 44.55
C ALA A 54 1.65 4.34 44.63
N GLU A 55 1.84 5.57 44.13
CA GLU A 55 0.80 6.61 44.13
C GLU A 55 -0.40 6.23 43.25
N VAL A 56 -0.16 5.59 42.11
CA VAL A 56 -1.22 5.17 41.18
C VAL A 56 -2.05 4.01 41.76
N VAL A 57 -1.40 3.06 42.44
CA VAL A 57 -2.08 1.95 43.14
C VAL A 57 -2.95 2.46 44.29
N GLU A 58 -2.45 3.43 45.07
CA GLU A 58 -3.23 4.01 46.17
C GLU A 58 -4.47 4.78 45.65
N LYS A 59 -4.33 5.48 44.51
CA LYS A 59 -5.43 6.22 43.88
C LYS A 59 -6.49 5.29 43.28
N ALA A 60 -6.10 4.12 42.77
CA ALA A 60 -7.02 3.11 42.26
C ALA A 60 -7.83 2.45 43.38
N ASN A 61 -7.21 2.22 44.54
CA ASN A 61 -7.86 1.62 45.71
C ASN A 61 -8.80 2.58 46.47
N ARG A 62 -8.72 3.89 46.22
CA ARG A 62 -9.58 4.91 46.86
C ARG A 62 -10.87 5.23 46.10
N ARG A 63 -11.20 4.55 45.00
CA ARG A 63 -12.47 4.75 44.28
C ARG A 63 -13.60 3.98 44.97
N PRO A 64 -14.64 4.62 45.54
CA PRO A 64 -15.79 3.92 46.06
C PRO A 64 -16.62 3.32 44.92
N GLN A 65 -17.09 2.08 45.08
CA GLN A 65 -18.09 1.47 44.21
C GLN A 65 -19.40 2.28 44.25
N PRO A 66 -20.08 2.51 43.11
CA PRO A 66 -21.43 3.04 43.14
C PRO A 66 -22.38 1.93 43.58
N GLN A 67 -22.90 2.03 44.80
CA GLN A 67 -24.06 1.27 45.24
C GLN A 67 -25.31 1.81 44.53
N SER A 68 -26.09 0.88 43.99
CA SER A 68 -27.39 1.10 43.39
C SER A 68 -28.42 1.41 44.46
N GLU A 69 -29.07 2.58 44.39
CA GLU A 69 -30.37 2.79 45.01
C GLU A 69 -31.33 3.46 44.02
N TYR A 70 -32.41 2.73 43.76
CA TYR A 70 -33.60 3.15 43.06
C TYR A 70 -34.35 4.17 43.93
N THR A 71 -34.65 5.36 43.40
CA THR A 71 -35.88 6.06 43.78
C THR A 71 -36.36 6.97 42.66
N SER A 72 -37.57 6.71 42.23
CA SER A 72 -38.45 7.53 41.39
C SER A 72 -38.60 8.95 41.92
N VAL A 73 -38.65 9.97 41.06
CA VAL A 73 -39.74 10.97 40.90
C VAL A 73 -39.39 11.85 39.68
N SER A 74 -40.25 11.86 38.66
CA SER A 74 -40.33 12.94 37.65
C SER A 74 -41.22 14.06 38.19
N PRO A 75 -40.97 15.32 37.81
CA PRO A 75 -42.07 16.06 37.19
C PRO A 75 -41.59 17.14 36.16
N TRP A 76 -42.15 17.10 34.95
CA TRP A 76 -42.99 18.19 34.41
C TRP A 76 -43.41 17.91 32.96
N ALA A 77 -44.71 18.08 32.75
CA ALA A 77 -45.45 17.96 31.50
C ALA A 77 -45.80 19.36 30.97
N ASP A 78 -46.46 19.34 29.80
CA ASP A 78 -47.16 20.40 29.03
C ASP A 78 -46.37 21.00 27.85
N ALA A 79 -46.88 21.07 26.61
CA ALA A 79 -48.21 20.71 26.09
C ALA A 79 -48.22 20.57 24.53
N SER A 80 -49.23 19.81 24.07
CA SER A 80 -50.00 19.86 22.80
C SER A 80 -49.32 19.53 21.46
N GLU A 81 -49.61 18.38 20.83
CA GLU A 81 -50.78 18.00 19.99
C GLU A 81 -50.76 18.52 18.54
N ILE A 82 -50.76 17.60 17.55
CA ILE A 82 -51.78 17.44 16.49
C ILE A 82 -51.48 16.18 15.64
N ALA A 83 -52.40 15.22 15.77
CA ALA A 83 -53.06 14.36 14.76
C ALA A 83 -52.29 13.52 13.69
N SER A 84 -52.29 12.21 13.94
CA SER A 84 -52.85 11.11 13.10
C SER A 84 -52.39 10.84 11.65
N SER A 85 -51.88 9.62 11.43
CA SER A 85 -52.56 8.59 10.61
C SER A 85 -52.01 7.17 10.83
N SER A 86 -52.95 6.24 11.01
CA SER A 86 -52.93 4.76 11.06
C SER A 86 -52.28 4.12 9.81
N SER A 87 -51.82 2.87 9.72
CA SER A 87 -52.01 1.53 10.33
C SER A 87 -50.89 0.64 9.71
N SER A 88 -50.42 -0.52 10.17
CA SER A 88 -50.95 -1.62 10.97
C SER A 88 -49.78 -2.56 11.31
N ASP A 89 -49.80 -3.11 12.52
CA ASP A 89 -48.89 -4.13 13.06
C ASP A 89 -48.87 -5.44 12.26
N GLU A 90 -47.71 -6.11 12.24
CA GLU A 90 -47.53 -7.49 12.75
C GLU A 90 -46.09 -7.99 12.51
N ASN A 91 -45.24 -7.94 13.55
CA ASN A 91 -44.41 -9.07 14.00
C ASN A 91 -43.48 -8.63 15.15
N ALA A 92 -44.03 -8.69 16.36
CA ALA A 92 -43.28 -8.58 17.60
C ALA A 92 -42.98 -9.98 18.16
N TYR A 93 -41.93 -10.68 17.68
CA TYR A 93 -41.33 -11.81 18.41
C TYR A 93 -39.85 -12.01 18.04
N ASN A 94 -38.96 -11.36 18.81
CA ASN A 94 -37.73 -11.91 19.40
C ASN A 94 -36.78 -10.78 19.81
N LEU A 95 -37.15 -10.07 20.87
CA LEU A 95 -36.30 -9.12 21.59
C LEU A 95 -35.38 -9.88 22.57
N PHE A 96 -34.58 -10.80 22.03
CA PHE A 96 -33.38 -11.36 22.67
C PHE A 96 -32.28 -11.43 21.62
N ALA A 97 -31.99 -10.29 21.00
CA ALA A 97 -30.69 -10.12 20.38
C ALA A 97 -29.67 -10.14 21.53
N LEU A 98 -29.01 -11.28 21.73
CA LEU A 98 -27.77 -11.38 22.49
C LEU A 98 -26.93 -10.16 22.10
N GLN A 99 -26.68 -9.25 23.05
CA GLN A 99 -25.69 -8.20 22.86
C GLN A 99 -24.42 -8.89 22.35
N PRO A 100 -23.83 -8.47 21.23
CA PRO A 100 -22.56 -9.01 20.81
C PRO A 100 -21.60 -8.78 21.97
N MET A 101 -21.17 -9.86 22.63
CA MET A 101 -20.08 -9.81 23.59
C MET A 101 -18.95 -9.01 22.93
N PRO A 102 -18.34 -8.02 23.61
CA PRO A 102 -17.23 -7.29 23.03
C PRO A 102 -16.15 -8.32 22.70
N THR A 103 -15.93 -8.58 21.41
CA THR A 103 -14.82 -9.43 20.99
C THR A 103 -13.56 -8.81 21.60
N PRO A 104 -12.73 -9.59 22.30
CA PRO A 104 -11.46 -9.11 22.82
C PRO A 104 -10.75 -8.32 21.72
N ILE A 105 -10.09 -7.20 22.06
CA ILE A 105 -9.42 -6.34 21.07
C ILE A 105 -8.54 -7.16 20.13
N ILE A 106 -7.93 -8.24 20.64
CA ILE A 106 -7.08 -9.16 19.89
C ILE A 106 -7.81 -9.95 18.78
N ASP A 107 -9.13 -10.12 18.83
CA ASP A 107 -9.90 -10.86 17.83
C ASP A 107 -10.58 -9.95 16.81
N GLN A 108 -10.63 -8.64 17.09
CA GLN A 108 -11.23 -7.65 16.17
C GLN A 108 -10.45 -7.54 14.87
N GLY A 109 -9.11 -7.54 14.94
CA GLY A 109 -8.26 -7.47 13.76
C GLY A 109 -8.42 -8.71 12.86
N ILE A 110 -8.40 -9.89 13.47
CA ILE A 110 -8.60 -11.16 12.75
C ILE A 110 -9.97 -11.18 12.07
N THR A 111 -11.03 -10.84 12.81
CA THR A 111 -12.39 -10.77 12.28
C THR A 111 -12.48 -9.82 11.08
N TYR A 112 -11.85 -8.64 11.17
CA TYR A 112 -11.80 -7.68 10.08
C TYR A 112 -11.15 -8.27 8.83
N VAL A 113 -9.97 -8.90 8.96
CA VAL A 113 -9.27 -9.49 7.81
C VAL A 113 -10.07 -10.64 7.18
N LEU A 114 -10.60 -11.54 8.00
CA LEU A 114 -11.42 -12.65 7.50
C LEU A 114 -12.69 -12.17 6.78
N THR A 115 -13.28 -11.06 7.24
CA THR A 115 -14.51 -10.53 6.65
C THR A 115 -14.25 -9.71 5.37
N TYR A 116 -13.16 -8.94 5.30
CA TYR A 116 -12.95 -7.95 4.23
C TYR A 116 -11.76 -8.20 3.30
N HIS A 117 -10.94 -9.22 3.56
CA HIS A 117 -9.77 -9.51 2.72
C HIS A 117 -9.73 -10.94 2.17
N VAL A 118 -10.44 -11.88 2.80
CA VAL A 118 -10.53 -13.29 2.36
C VAL A 118 -11.61 -13.49 1.28
N GLY A 119 -12.71 -12.73 1.35
CA GLY A 119 -13.88 -12.92 0.49
C GLY A 119 -14.96 -13.79 1.15
N SER A 120 -16.04 -14.07 0.43
CA SER A 120 -17.18 -14.84 0.96
C SER A 120 -17.70 -15.84 -0.06
N ALA A 121 -17.76 -17.12 0.35
CA ALA A 121 -18.35 -18.20 -0.44
C ALA A 121 -19.83 -17.92 -0.78
N ARG A 122 -20.55 -17.21 0.09
CA ARG A 122 -21.96 -16.81 -0.16
C ARG A 122 -22.10 -15.74 -1.25
N ARG A 123 -21.02 -15.02 -1.54
CA ARG A 123 -21.01 -13.93 -2.53
C ARG A 123 -20.29 -14.29 -3.82
N SER A 124 -19.74 -15.51 -3.93
CA SER A 124 -18.89 -15.95 -5.05
C SER A 124 -17.73 -14.99 -5.34
N VAL A 125 -17.21 -14.29 -4.32
CA VAL A 125 -16.08 -13.36 -4.44
C VAL A 125 -14.89 -13.92 -3.66
N SER A 126 -13.79 -14.16 -4.36
CA SER A 126 -12.50 -14.54 -3.78
C SER A 126 -11.65 -13.31 -3.50
N GLY A 127 -11.31 -13.08 -2.23
CA GLY A 127 -10.40 -12.02 -1.81
C GLY A 127 -8.94 -12.40 -2.05
N HIS A 128 -8.04 -11.42 -1.93
CA HIS A 128 -6.59 -11.64 -2.11
C HIS A 128 -5.97 -12.46 -0.97
N LEU A 129 -6.67 -12.67 0.14
CA LEU A 129 -6.24 -13.54 1.24
C LEU A 129 -7.12 -14.80 1.35
N SER A 130 -7.77 -15.21 0.26
CA SER A 130 -8.67 -16.38 0.22
C SER A 130 -8.01 -17.71 0.62
N PHE A 131 -6.67 -17.79 0.61
CA PHE A 131 -5.91 -18.95 1.08
C PHE A 131 -5.88 -19.07 2.62
N LEU A 132 -6.16 -18.00 3.37
CA LEU A 132 -5.99 -17.97 4.83
C LEU A 132 -6.84 -19.02 5.57
N PRO A 133 -8.13 -19.24 5.28
CA PRO A 133 -8.92 -20.24 6.00
C PRO A 133 -8.32 -21.65 5.88
N SER A 134 -7.92 -22.06 4.67
CA SER A 134 -7.28 -23.35 4.45
C SER A 134 -5.92 -23.44 5.14
N LEU A 135 -5.12 -22.38 5.07
CA LEU A 135 -3.83 -22.31 5.76
C LEU A 135 -3.98 -22.43 7.28
N LEU A 136 -4.91 -21.68 7.88
CA LEU A 136 -5.12 -21.69 9.34
C LEU A 136 -5.65 -23.03 9.85
N GLN A 137 -6.38 -23.78 9.02
CA GLN A 137 -6.83 -25.14 9.35
C GLN A 137 -5.71 -26.17 9.28
N GLN A 138 -4.78 -26.02 8.32
CA GLN A 138 -3.72 -26.99 8.06
C GLN A 138 -2.45 -26.73 8.90
N GLU A 139 -2.06 -25.46 9.01
CA GLU A 139 -0.81 -25.00 9.63
C GLU A 139 -1.07 -23.78 10.54
N PRO A 140 -1.70 -23.97 11.72
CA PRO A 140 -1.86 -22.88 12.67
C PRO A 140 -0.48 -22.36 13.12
N SER A 141 -0.25 -21.06 12.94
CA SER A 141 1.04 -20.43 13.20
C SER A 141 0.89 -19.13 13.98
N PRO A 142 1.63 -18.94 15.10
CA PRO A 142 1.65 -17.69 15.84
C PRO A 142 2.05 -16.49 14.96
N ALA A 143 3.00 -16.68 14.04
CA ALA A 143 3.44 -15.64 13.12
C ALA A 143 2.30 -15.16 12.21
N VAL A 144 1.54 -16.09 11.63
CA VAL A 144 0.40 -15.78 10.75
C VAL A 144 -0.71 -15.09 11.53
N MET A 145 -1.09 -15.62 12.69
CA MET A 145 -2.15 -15.05 13.54
C MET A 145 -1.82 -13.63 14.00
N ALA A 146 -0.59 -13.41 14.48
CA ALA A 146 -0.13 -12.08 14.89
C ALA A 146 -0.07 -11.11 13.69
N SER A 147 0.35 -11.58 12.51
CA SER A 147 0.40 -10.74 11.29
C SER A 147 -0.99 -10.30 10.84
N ILE A 148 -1.94 -11.24 10.77
CA ILE A 148 -3.35 -10.99 10.43
C ILE A 148 -3.94 -9.97 11.40
N ASN A 149 -3.72 -10.19 12.70
CA ASN A 149 -4.26 -9.32 13.71
C ASN A 149 -3.66 -7.91 13.67
N ALA A 150 -2.34 -7.82 13.45
CA ALA A 150 -1.66 -6.54 13.26
C ALA A 150 -2.25 -5.77 12.08
N MET A 151 -2.44 -6.43 10.93
CA MET A 151 -3.02 -5.85 9.72
C MET A 151 -4.43 -5.30 9.99
N GLY A 152 -5.31 -6.12 10.57
CA GLY A 152 -6.70 -5.75 10.85
C GLY A 152 -6.83 -4.65 11.91
N LEU A 153 -6.06 -4.73 13.00
CA LEU A 153 -6.06 -3.68 14.03
C LEU A 153 -5.51 -2.35 13.51
N ALA A 154 -4.51 -2.39 12.61
CA ALA A 154 -4.01 -1.19 11.97
C ALA A 154 -5.09 -0.54 11.09
N ALA A 155 -5.79 -1.34 10.27
CA ALA A 155 -6.89 -0.85 9.44
C ALA A 155 -8.02 -0.25 10.30
N LEU A 156 -8.50 -0.97 11.31
CA LEU A 156 -9.53 -0.50 12.23
C LEU A 156 -9.10 0.75 13.01
N GLY A 157 -7.85 0.79 13.47
CA GLY A 157 -7.27 1.96 14.14
C GLY A 157 -7.25 3.19 13.25
N ASN A 158 -6.92 3.01 11.95
CA ASN A 158 -6.95 4.08 10.96
C ASN A 158 -8.38 4.53 10.64
N ILE A 159 -9.32 3.61 10.43
CA ILE A 159 -10.72 3.89 10.09
C ILE A 159 -11.41 4.66 11.22
N HIS A 160 -11.23 4.22 12.45
CA HIS A 160 -11.89 4.83 13.62
C HIS A 160 -11.08 5.95 14.26
N GLY A 161 -9.88 6.26 13.75
CA GLY A 161 -8.96 7.20 14.38
C GLY A 161 -8.59 6.83 15.82
N ASN A 162 -8.52 5.53 16.13
CA ASN A 162 -8.34 5.02 17.49
C ASN A 162 -6.86 4.71 17.78
N PRO A 163 -6.18 5.48 18.67
CA PRO A 163 -4.77 5.27 18.98
C PRO A 163 -4.50 3.98 19.76
N HIS A 164 -5.48 3.46 20.51
CA HIS A 164 -5.33 2.20 21.24
C HIS A 164 -5.24 1.01 20.27
N LEU A 165 -6.12 0.95 19.27
CA LEU A 165 -6.06 -0.07 18.22
C LEU A 165 -4.76 0.04 17.42
N THR A 166 -4.33 1.26 17.09
CA THR A 166 -3.04 1.50 16.41
C THR A 166 -1.84 1.01 17.23
N ARG A 167 -1.87 1.20 18.56
CA ARG A 167 -0.82 0.72 19.47
C ARG A 167 -0.85 -0.81 19.57
N ALA A 168 -2.02 -1.41 19.72
CA ALA A 168 -2.19 -2.86 19.74
C ALA A 168 -1.72 -3.50 18.42
N ALA A 169 -2.02 -2.87 17.28
CA ALA A 169 -1.55 -3.30 15.97
C ALA A 169 -0.01 -3.34 15.90
N ARG A 170 0.68 -2.33 16.44
CA ARG A 170 2.16 -2.29 16.49
C ARG A 170 2.74 -3.35 17.41
N GLN A 171 2.07 -3.65 18.52
CA GLN A 171 2.46 -4.75 19.41
C GLN A 171 2.35 -6.09 18.69
N GLN A 172 1.22 -6.36 18.05
CA GLN A 172 1.00 -7.57 17.24
C GLN A 172 1.98 -7.66 16.07
N TYR A 173 2.29 -6.55 15.41
CA TYR A 173 3.30 -6.50 14.35
C TYR A 173 4.70 -6.89 14.88
N THR A 174 5.06 -6.44 16.08
CA THR A 174 6.35 -6.79 16.70
C THR A 174 6.41 -8.27 17.09
N ILE A 175 5.29 -8.81 17.62
CA ILE A 175 5.16 -10.25 17.89
C ILE A 175 5.31 -11.04 16.59
N ALA A 176 4.58 -10.66 15.54
CA ALA A 176 4.64 -11.29 14.23
C ALA A 176 6.06 -11.30 13.65
N LEU A 177 6.81 -10.19 13.76
CA LEU A 177 8.22 -10.14 13.36
C LEU A 177 9.09 -11.09 14.19
N SER A 178 8.89 -11.16 15.51
CA SER A 178 9.63 -12.07 16.38
C SER A 178 9.35 -13.54 16.02
N GLU A 179 8.08 -13.91 15.90
CA GLU A 179 7.66 -15.28 15.54
C GLU A 179 8.13 -15.67 14.13
N THR A 180 8.05 -14.75 13.16
CA THR A 180 8.57 -14.97 11.82
C THR A 180 10.08 -15.18 11.87
N ASN A 181 10.83 -14.37 12.63
CA ASN A 181 12.27 -14.56 12.78
C ASN A 181 12.63 -15.89 13.45
N THR A 182 11.84 -16.35 14.41
CA THR A 182 12.01 -17.69 15.01
C THR A 182 11.80 -18.78 13.97
N ALA A 183 10.73 -18.70 13.17
CA ALA A 183 10.46 -19.66 12.10
C ALA A 183 11.56 -19.65 11.01
N LEU A 184 12.16 -18.49 10.72
CA LEU A 184 13.25 -18.38 9.76
C LEU A 184 14.56 -19.02 10.22
N GLN A 185 14.75 -19.25 11.53
CA GLN A 185 15.96 -19.88 12.07
C GLN A 185 15.96 -21.41 11.91
N ASP A 186 14.79 -22.02 11.71
CA ASP A 186 14.65 -23.46 11.49
C ASP A 186 14.42 -23.76 10.00
N THR A 187 15.19 -24.73 9.48
CA THR A 187 15.23 -25.02 8.03
C THR A 187 13.91 -25.55 7.46
N ILE A 188 13.06 -26.15 8.30
CA ILE A 188 11.77 -26.73 7.90
C ILE A 188 10.72 -25.62 7.91
N THR A 189 10.56 -24.95 9.04
CA THR A 189 9.56 -23.88 9.22
C THR A 189 9.86 -22.64 8.37
N ALA A 190 11.12 -22.37 8.02
CA ALA A 190 11.47 -21.33 7.06
C ALA A 190 10.83 -21.56 5.66
N LYS A 191 10.55 -22.81 5.29
CA LYS A 191 9.99 -23.20 3.99
C LYS A 191 8.46 -23.40 4.01
N SER A 192 7.80 -23.22 5.15
CA SER A 192 6.36 -23.47 5.28
C SER A 192 5.51 -22.41 4.55
N ASP A 193 4.26 -22.79 4.24
CA ASP A 193 3.27 -21.85 3.71
C ASP A 193 2.93 -20.77 4.74
N ALA A 194 2.85 -21.15 6.03
CA ALA A 194 2.63 -20.22 7.12
C ALA A 194 3.68 -19.09 7.20
N THR A 195 4.98 -19.41 7.09
CA THR A 195 6.04 -18.40 7.15
C THR A 195 5.97 -17.43 5.98
N LEU A 196 5.75 -17.93 4.75
CA LEU A 196 5.61 -17.07 3.58
C LEU A 196 4.35 -16.18 3.67
N ALA A 197 3.24 -16.74 4.16
CA ALA A 197 2.00 -15.98 4.38
C ALA A 197 2.18 -14.87 5.42
N ALA A 198 2.90 -15.13 6.53
CA ALA A 198 3.20 -14.11 7.54
C ALA A 198 3.98 -12.94 6.92
N VAL A 199 5.02 -13.22 6.12
CA VAL A 199 5.80 -12.17 5.41
C VAL A 199 4.92 -11.37 4.44
N LEU A 200 4.05 -12.03 3.68
CA LEU A 200 3.09 -11.35 2.79
C LEU A 200 2.17 -10.39 3.58
N VAL A 201 1.58 -10.86 4.68
CA VAL A 201 0.66 -10.05 5.50
C VAL A 201 1.40 -8.91 6.22
N LEU A 202 2.64 -9.11 6.65
CA LEU A 202 3.50 -8.05 7.16
C LEU A 202 3.79 -6.99 6.08
N GLY A 203 3.98 -7.38 4.82
CA GLY A 203 4.03 -6.45 3.70
C GLY A 203 2.73 -5.64 3.56
N LEU A 204 1.57 -6.27 3.65
CA LEU A 204 0.28 -5.57 3.60
C LEU A 204 0.09 -4.60 4.78
N TYR A 205 0.59 -4.94 5.98
CA TYR A 205 0.62 -4.03 7.13
C TYR A 205 1.41 -2.75 6.81
N GLU A 206 2.53 -2.86 6.08
CA GLU A 206 3.31 -1.68 5.67
C GLU A 206 2.52 -0.77 4.72
N ILE A 207 1.68 -1.32 3.84
CA ILE A 207 0.78 -0.54 2.98
C ILE A 207 -0.27 0.19 3.84
N ILE A 208 -0.88 -0.52 4.80
CA ILE A 208 -1.92 0.03 5.68
C ILE A 208 -1.37 1.15 6.57
N THR A 209 -0.12 1.06 6.99
CA THR A 209 0.50 2.03 7.91
C THR A 209 1.44 3.04 7.25
N CYS A 210 1.52 3.04 5.91
CA CYS A 210 2.42 3.92 5.16
C CYS A 210 2.04 5.41 5.31
N GLN A 211 2.82 6.13 6.12
CA GLN A 211 2.71 7.59 6.31
C GLN A 211 3.91 8.34 5.70
N SER A 212 4.70 7.67 4.86
CA SER A 212 5.95 8.21 4.30
C SER A 212 5.75 8.73 2.88
N HIS A 213 6.55 9.73 2.49
CA HIS A 213 6.70 10.11 1.07
C HIS A 213 7.35 9.00 0.23
N SER A 214 8.14 8.12 0.87
CA SER A 214 8.67 6.94 0.21
C SER A 214 7.66 5.81 0.29
N LEU A 215 6.76 5.80 -0.69
CA LEU A 215 5.56 4.95 -0.68
C LEU A 215 5.89 3.46 -0.69
N MET A 216 7.04 3.03 -1.24
CA MET A 216 7.33 1.60 -1.48
C MET A 216 8.37 0.97 -0.55
N VAL A 217 9.23 1.72 0.14
CA VAL A 217 10.47 1.16 0.74
C VAL A 217 10.21 0.01 1.72
N ARG A 218 9.41 0.24 2.77
CA ARG A 218 9.19 -0.79 3.82
C ARG A 218 8.47 -2.03 3.29
N TRP A 219 7.52 -1.82 2.39
CA TRP A 219 6.84 -2.92 1.70
C TRP A 219 7.79 -3.70 0.79
N ALA A 220 8.69 -3.00 0.08
CA ALA A 220 9.66 -3.62 -0.81
C ALA A 220 10.65 -4.53 -0.05
N ASP A 221 11.03 -4.18 1.19
CA ASP A 221 11.87 -5.04 2.03
C ASP A 221 11.21 -6.40 2.32
N HIS A 222 9.92 -6.41 2.67
CA HIS A 222 9.15 -7.65 2.87
C HIS A 222 9.02 -8.46 1.57
N ILE A 223 8.81 -7.77 0.45
CA ILE A 223 8.69 -8.42 -0.86
C ILE A 223 10.01 -9.05 -1.31
N GLU A 224 11.15 -8.41 -1.06
CA GLU A 224 12.48 -9.02 -1.32
C GLU A 224 12.72 -10.23 -0.41
N GLY A 225 12.36 -10.13 0.89
CA GLY A 225 12.41 -11.26 1.81
C GLY A 225 11.53 -12.43 1.35
N ALA A 226 10.31 -12.13 0.89
CA ALA A 226 9.40 -13.12 0.32
C ALA A 226 9.98 -13.78 -0.95
N MET A 227 10.65 -13.03 -1.83
CA MET A 227 11.32 -13.62 -3.00
C MET A 227 12.48 -14.55 -2.60
N ALA A 228 13.24 -14.20 -1.57
CA ALA A 228 14.28 -15.08 -1.05
C ALA A 228 13.67 -16.40 -0.52
N LEU A 229 12.53 -16.35 0.15
CA LEU A 229 11.78 -17.53 0.58
C LEU A 229 11.22 -18.33 -0.59
N ILE A 230 10.61 -17.70 -1.58
CA ILE A 230 10.13 -18.40 -2.79
C ILE A 230 11.28 -19.14 -3.46
N LYS A 231 12.44 -18.51 -3.59
CA LYS A 231 13.64 -19.13 -4.15
C LYS A 231 14.13 -20.32 -3.29
N LEU A 232 14.11 -20.19 -1.98
CA LEU A 232 14.49 -21.25 -1.03
C LEU A 232 13.52 -22.45 -1.08
N ARG A 233 12.22 -22.19 -1.27
CA ARG A 233 11.16 -23.19 -1.34
C ARG A 233 11.17 -23.98 -2.66
N GLY A 234 11.57 -23.35 -3.76
CA GLY A 234 11.66 -23.98 -5.09
C GLY A 234 10.31 -24.47 -5.60
N SER A 235 10.32 -25.44 -6.52
CA SER A 235 9.12 -25.96 -7.21
C SER A 235 8.12 -26.68 -6.31
N GLU A 236 8.55 -27.19 -5.15
CA GLU A 236 7.67 -27.92 -4.24
C GLU A 236 6.49 -27.07 -3.75
N GLN A 237 6.67 -25.74 -3.63
CA GLN A 237 5.59 -24.83 -3.23
C GLN A 237 4.43 -24.79 -4.23
N LEU A 238 4.66 -25.15 -5.49
CA LEU A 238 3.64 -25.11 -6.54
C LEU A 238 2.65 -26.29 -6.44
N ARG A 239 2.98 -27.32 -5.65
CA ARG A 239 2.17 -28.53 -5.47
C ARG A 239 1.02 -28.34 -4.49
N SER A 240 1.16 -27.43 -3.52
CA SER A 240 0.08 -27.12 -2.57
C SER A 240 -0.81 -25.99 -3.12
N PRO A 241 -2.14 -26.05 -2.95
CA PRO A 241 -3.02 -24.95 -3.35
C PRO A 241 -2.68 -23.61 -2.67
N VAL A 242 -2.27 -23.64 -1.40
CA VAL A 242 -1.87 -22.45 -0.63
C VAL A 242 -0.54 -21.89 -1.15
N GLY A 243 0.47 -22.73 -1.33
CA GLY A 243 1.77 -22.34 -1.85
C GLY A 243 1.69 -21.78 -3.27
N LEU A 244 0.88 -22.40 -4.14
CA LEU A 244 0.63 -21.89 -5.48
C LEU A 244 -0.12 -20.54 -5.46
N ALA A 245 -1.05 -20.33 -4.53
CA ALA A 245 -1.73 -19.04 -4.37
C ALA A 245 -0.77 -17.94 -3.90
N LEU A 246 0.04 -18.23 -2.88
CA LEU A 246 1.07 -17.33 -2.35
C LEU A 246 2.09 -16.97 -3.43
N PHE A 247 2.61 -17.97 -4.15
CA PHE A 247 3.54 -17.78 -5.25
C PHE A 247 2.97 -16.86 -6.33
N THR A 248 1.76 -17.15 -6.82
CA THR A 248 1.11 -16.37 -7.89
C THR A 248 0.89 -14.91 -7.48
N GLN A 249 0.51 -14.65 -6.23
CA GLN A 249 0.32 -13.29 -5.73
C GLN A 249 1.64 -12.54 -5.56
N LEU A 250 2.62 -13.14 -4.88
CA LEU A 250 3.89 -12.50 -4.57
C LEU A 250 4.74 -12.25 -5.83
N ARG A 251 4.77 -13.19 -6.79
CA ARG A 251 5.49 -12.95 -8.07
C ARG A 251 4.90 -11.77 -8.84
N GLY A 252 3.56 -11.62 -8.81
CA GLY A 252 2.85 -10.56 -9.51
C GLY A 252 3.13 -9.21 -8.87
N GLN A 253 3.06 -9.15 -7.54
CA GLN A 253 3.42 -7.95 -6.78
C GLN A 253 4.90 -7.55 -6.98
N TYR A 254 5.82 -8.52 -6.92
CA TYR A 254 7.24 -8.29 -7.15
C TYR A 254 7.48 -7.70 -8.55
N THR A 255 6.94 -8.35 -9.58
CA THR A 255 7.13 -7.93 -10.98
C THR A 255 6.46 -6.58 -11.25
N LEU A 256 5.26 -6.33 -10.72
CA LEU A 256 4.61 -5.03 -10.85
C LEU A 256 5.43 -3.91 -10.19
N SER A 257 6.04 -4.19 -9.03
CA SER A 257 6.92 -3.21 -8.37
C SER A 257 8.17 -2.90 -9.18
N ASN A 258 8.68 -3.88 -9.92
CA ASN A 258 9.91 -3.75 -10.69
C ASN A 258 9.81 -2.70 -11.81
N LEU A 259 8.59 -2.43 -12.32
CA LEU A 259 8.31 -1.31 -13.22
C LEU A 259 8.86 0.01 -12.65
N TYR A 260 8.57 0.28 -11.38
CA TYR A 260 8.93 1.52 -10.70
C TYR A 260 10.27 1.45 -10.01
N ARG A 261 10.73 0.25 -9.62
CA ARG A 261 12.04 0.03 -9.00
C ARG A 261 13.17 -0.10 -10.03
N LYS A 262 12.82 -0.12 -11.33
CA LYS A 262 13.76 -0.29 -12.46
C LYS A 262 14.64 -1.53 -12.32
N LYS A 263 14.02 -2.64 -11.91
CA LYS A 263 14.68 -3.94 -11.78
C LYS A 263 14.13 -4.91 -12.82
N SER A 264 15.00 -5.81 -13.26
CA SER A 264 14.62 -6.95 -14.08
C SER A 264 14.02 -8.04 -13.22
N THR A 265 13.06 -8.80 -13.77
CA THR A 265 12.60 -10.03 -13.13
C THR A 265 13.68 -11.11 -13.25
N PRO A 266 14.15 -11.71 -12.13
CA PRO A 266 15.23 -12.68 -12.18
C PRO A 266 14.90 -13.92 -13.02
N ALA A 267 15.89 -14.45 -13.74
CA ALA A 267 15.73 -15.64 -14.58
C ALA A 267 15.20 -16.87 -13.82
N TRP A 268 15.63 -17.06 -12.56
CA TRP A 268 15.14 -18.16 -11.72
C TRP A 268 13.63 -18.04 -11.44
N LEU A 269 13.10 -16.82 -11.31
CA LEU A 269 11.67 -16.60 -11.05
C LEU A 269 10.86 -16.81 -12.33
N MET A 270 11.43 -16.46 -13.49
CA MET A 270 10.84 -16.77 -14.79
C MET A 270 10.76 -18.28 -15.01
N ALA A 271 11.85 -19.01 -14.78
CA ALA A 271 11.87 -20.47 -14.89
C ALA A 271 10.85 -21.13 -13.96
N LEU A 272 10.80 -20.73 -12.69
CA LEU A 272 9.80 -21.24 -11.74
C LEU A 272 8.35 -20.87 -12.13
N SER A 273 8.15 -19.71 -12.77
CA SER A 273 6.82 -19.32 -13.28
C SER A 273 6.37 -20.17 -14.47
N GLU A 274 7.29 -20.65 -15.30
CA GLU A 274 6.96 -21.53 -16.43
C GLU A 274 6.43 -22.88 -15.96
N GLU A 275 6.86 -23.38 -14.81
CA GLU A 275 6.35 -24.62 -14.22
C GLU A 275 4.86 -24.52 -13.84
N THR A 276 4.33 -23.32 -13.61
CA THR A 276 2.90 -23.14 -13.29
C THR A 276 1.97 -23.32 -14.49
N VAL A 277 2.52 -23.33 -15.71
CA VAL A 277 1.74 -23.48 -16.94
C VAL A 277 1.09 -24.87 -16.95
N GLY A 278 -0.24 -24.91 -17.04
CA GLY A 278 -1.00 -26.17 -17.07
C GLY A 278 -1.35 -26.74 -15.68
N MET A 279 -0.82 -26.19 -14.59
CA MET A 279 -1.23 -26.57 -13.22
C MET A 279 -2.62 -26.04 -12.84
N ARG A 280 -3.13 -25.07 -13.61
CA ARG A 280 -4.38 -24.36 -13.34
C ARG A 280 -5.30 -24.45 -14.56
N GLY A 281 -6.62 -24.41 -14.32
CA GLY A 281 -7.63 -24.56 -15.37
C GLY A 281 -7.59 -23.47 -16.47
N PRO A 282 -8.34 -23.64 -17.57
CA PRO A 282 -8.26 -22.79 -18.77
C PRO A 282 -8.42 -21.29 -18.50
N GLN A 283 -9.24 -20.90 -17.51
CA GLN A 283 -9.44 -19.50 -17.12
C GLN A 283 -8.19 -18.84 -16.52
N GLN A 284 -7.26 -19.59 -15.92
CA GLN A 284 -6.06 -19.03 -15.29
C GLN A 284 -4.87 -18.93 -16.27
N SER A 285 -4.99 -19.48 -17.49
CA SER A 285 -4.01 -19.35 -18.57
C SER A 285 -3.79 -17.90 -19.03
N SER A 286 -4.85 -17.07 -19.00
CA SER A 286 -4.75 -15.63 -19.31
C SER A 286 -3.86 -14.87 -18.32
N MET A 287 -3.89 -15.25 -17.04
CA MET A 287 -3.04 -14.63 -16.02
C MET A 287 -1.56 -14.99 -16.22
N GLU A 288 -1.28 -16.25 -16.56
CA GLU A 288 0.08 -16.71 -16.82
C GLU A 288 0.69 -16.09 -18.08
N SER A 289 -0.10 -15.97 -19.14
CA SER A 289 0.34 -15.27 -20.36
C SER A 289 0.56 -13.77 -20.12
N PHE A 290 -0.31 -13.10 -19.35
CA PHE A 290 -0.13 -11.69 -18.99
C PHE A 290 1.16 -11.44 -18.19
N PHE A 291 1.47 -12.31 -17.23
CA PHE A 291 2.68 -12.20 -16.42
C PHE A 291 3.95 -12.09 -17.28
N LYS A 292 4.04 -12.85 -18.38
CA LYS A 292 5.18 -12.79 -19.32
C LYS A 292 5.35 -11.39 -19.93
N TYR A 293 4.25 -10.72 -20.26
CA TYR A 293 4.30 -9.35 -20.76
C TYR A 293 4.70 -8.35 -19.67
N LEU A 294 4.15 -8.50 -18.46
CA LEU A 294 4.52 -7.66 -17.32
C LEU A 294 6.03 -7.76 -17.00
N ALA A 295 6.60 -8.96 -17.07
CA ALA A 295 8.04 -9.17 -16.89
C ALA A 295 8.87 -8.50 -18.00
N LYS A 296 8.44 -8.58 -19.27
CA LYS A 296 9.11 -7.89 -20.39
C LYS A 296 9.06 -6.37 -20.25
N VAL A 297 7.95 -5.81 -19.79
CA VAL A 297 7.83 -4.36 -19.56
C VAL A 297 8.69 -3.93 -18.37
N SER A 298 8.85 -4.78 -17.35
CA SER A 298 9.79 -4.55 -16.26
C SER A 298 11.24 -4.51 -16.74
N GLU A 299 11.60 -5.42 -17.64
CA GLU A 299 12.92 -5.42 -18.30
C GLU A 299 13.15 -4.15 -19.11
N LEU A 300 12.16 -3.74 -19.92
CA LEU A 300 12.22 -2.46 -20.65
C LEU A 300 12.51 -1.30 -19.68
N CYS A 301 11.71 -1.18 -18.60
CA CYS A 301 11.88 -0.11 -17.61
C CYS A 301 13.25 -0.12 -16.92
N ALA A 302 13.81 -1.31 -16.66
CA ALA A 302 15.13 -1.46 -16.06
C ALA A 302 16.26 -0.99 -16.99
N GLN A 303 16.07 -1.12 -18.31
CA GLN A 303 17.04 -0.76 -19.33
C GLN A 303 16.95 0.70 -19.78
N VAL A 304 15.81 1.38 -19.62
CA VAL A 304 15.65 2.79 -19.97
C VAL A 304 16.73 3.65 -19.29
N GLY A 305 17.46 4.43 -20.08
CA GLY A 305 18.53 5.32 -19.59
C GLY A 305 19.89 4.66 -19.45
N ARG A 306 19.99 3.34 -19.61
CA ARG A 306 21.28 2.63 -19.68
C ARG A 306 21.85 2.70 -21.10
N ARG A 307 23.17 2.58 -21.23
CA ARG A 307 23.88 2.60 -22.54
C ARG A 307 23.58 1.39 -23.45
N ALA A 308 22.83 0.41 -22.96
CA ALA A 308 22.56 -0.84 -23.66
C ALA A 308 21.64 -0.69 -24.88
N LYS A 309 20.75 0.32 -24.90
CA LYS A 309 19.81 0.56 -26.00
C LYS A 309 19.80 2.02 -26.41
N THR A 310 19.72 2.26 -27.71
CA THR A 310 19.49 3.59 -28.25
C THR A 310 18.05 4.05 -27.93
N PRO A 311 17.80 5.38 -27.90
CA PRO A 311 16.45 5.90 -27.76
C PRO A 311 15.44 5.36 -28.79
N HIS A 312 15.85 5.17 -30.05
CA HIS A 312 14.99 4.65 -31.11
C HIS A 312 14.64 3.17 -30.88
N GLU A 313 15.62 2.33 -30.53
CA GLU A 313 15.37 0.92 -30.18
C GLU A 313 14.43 0.80 -28.97
N THR A 314 14.59 1.66 -27.97
CA THR A 314 13.72 1.71 -26.79
C THR A 314 12.26 2.03 -27.18
N ILE A 315 12.06 3.02 -28.07
CA ILE A 315 10.73 3.38 -28.57
C ILE A 315 10.11 2.23 -29.37
N GLN A 316 10.88 1.61 -30.25
CA GLN A 316 10.41 0.51 -31.09
C GLN A 316 9.99 -0.70 -30.26
N GLU A 317 10.81 -1.11 -29.29
CA GLU A 317 10.48 -2.20 -28.37
C GLU A 317 9.24 -1.88 -27.52
N ALA A 318 9.14 -0.65 -27.01
CA ALA A 318 7.98 -0.21 -26.24
C ALA A 318 6.68 -0.29 -27.08
N LEU A 319 6.69 0.20 -28.32
CA LEU A 319 5.56 0.10 -29.24
C LEU A 319 5.20 -1.34 -29.57
N GLN A 320 6.20 -2.21 -29.76
CA GLN A 320 5.97 -3.63 -29.99
C GLN A 320 5.30 -4.30 -28.78
N LEU A 321 5.76 -4.01 -27.56
CA LEU A 321 5.16 -4.52 -26.34
C LEU A 321 3.72 -4.02 -26.15
N ASP A 322 3.43 -2.76 -26.47
CA ASP A 322 2.05 -2.24 -26.43
C ASP A 322 1.14 -2.99 -27.42
N ALA A 323 1.60 -3.18 -28.66
CA ALA A 323 0.85 -3.91 -29.67
C ALA A 323 0.59 -5.38 -29.27
N MET A 324 1.58 -6.05 -28.66
CA MET A 324 1.42 -7.41 -28.14
C MET A 324 0.41 -7.47 -26.99
N LEU A 325 0.42 -6.48 -26.09
CA LEU A 325 -0.55 -6.39 -24.99
C LEU A 325 -1.96 -6.12 -25.51
N ALA A 326 -2.11 -5.22 -26.48
CA ALA A 326 -3.39 -4.94 -27.13
C ALA A 326 -3.94 -6.21 -27.82
N ALA A 327 -3.08 -6.95 -28.52
CA ALA A 327 -3.47 -8.23 -29.11
C ALA A 327 -3.84 -9.28 -28.04
N TRP A 328 -3.07 -9.37 -26.95
CA TRP A 328 -3.38 -10.28 -25.83
C TRP A 328 -4.78 -10.03 -25.25
N ALA A 329 -5.19 -8.77 -25.10
CA ALA A 329 -6.51 -8.42 -24.59
C ALA A 329 -7.66 -8.94 -25.47
N LEU A 330 -7.43 -9.19 -26.76
CA LEU A 330 -8.41 -9.79 -27.69
C LEU A 330 -8.48 -11.33 -27.57
N THR A 331 -7.47 -11.95 -26.94
CA THR A 331 -7.37 -13.42 -26.80
C THR A 331 -7.91 -13.96 -25.47
N VAL A 332 -8.30 -13.07 -24.54
CA VAL A 332 -8.80 -13.50 -23.23
C VAL A 332 -10.17 -14.16 -23.36
N GLY A 333 -10.35 -15.30 -22.69
CA GLY A 333 -11.59 -16.09 -22.77
C GLY A 333 -12.81 -15.39 -22.16
N GLN A 334 -14.01 -15.91 -22.43
CA GLN A 334 -15.30 -15.32 -22.03
C GLN A 334 -15.39 -15.02 -20.52
N GLY A 335 -14.81 -15.88 -19.67
CA GLY A 335 -14.79 -15.68 -18.22
C GLY A 335 -14.07 -14.40 -17.76
N TRP A 336 -13.26 -13.77 -18.63
CA TRP A 336 -12.51 -12.53 -18.36
C TRP A 336 -13.19 -11.27 -18.90
N GLN A 337 -14.28 -11.41 -19.67
CA GLN A 337 -14.97 -10.28 -20.25
C GLN A 337 -15.73 -9.50 -19.17
N TYR A 338 -15.68 -8.18 -19.27
CA TYR A 338 -16.46 -7.26 -18.44
C TYR A 338 -17.53 -6.60 -19.29
N SER A 339 -18.61 -6.20 -18.64
CA SER A 339 -19.70 -5.46 -19.28
C SER A 339 -19.48 -3.97 -19.14
N VAL A 340 -19.85 -3.20 -20.17
CA VAL A 340 -19.85 -1.73 -20.13
C VAL A 340 -21.30 -1.28 -19.97
N LEU A 341 -21.58 -0.52 -18.90
CA LEU A 341 -22.91 -0.05 -18.56
C LEU A 341 -22.98 1.47 -18.67
N ASP A 342 -24.05 1.97 -19.28
CA ASP A 342 -24.35 3.39 -19.41
C ASP A 342 -24.85 3.96 -18.07
N ALA A 343 -24.19 5.01 -17.58
CA ALA A 343 -24.49 5.64 -16.31
C ALA A 343 -25.82 6.41 -16.32
N ALA A 344 -26.26 6.92 -17.46
CA ALA A 344 -27.52 7.63 -17.60
C ALA A 344 -28.73 6.67 -17.51
N VAL A 345 -28.60 5.46 -18.06
CA VAL A 345 -29.68 4.46 -18.09
C VAL A 345 -29.91 3.81 -16.72
N THR A 346 -28.86 3.68 -15.90
CA THR A 346 -28.97 3.08 -14.54
C THR A 346 -29.41 4.08 -13.45
N SER A 347 -29.59 5.37 -13.78
CA SER A 347 -29.81 6.44 -12.81
C SER A 347 -31.30 6.65 -12.45
N LYS A 348 -31.75 6.03 -11.35
CA LYS A 348 -32.81 6.61 -10.48
C LYS A 348 -32.24 7.40 -9.28
N ASN A 349 -30.95 7.22 -8.96
CA ASN A 349 -30.25 7.84 -7.81
C ASN A 349 -29.03 8.66 -8.27
N LYS A 350 -28.63 9.66 -7.45
CA LYS A 350 -27.61 10.68 -7.76
C LYS A 350 -26.25 10.09 -8.22
N PRO A 351 -25.62 10.63 -9.28
CA PRO A 351 -24.35 10.12 -9.84
C PRO A 351 -23.16 10.09 -8.85
N SER A 352 -23.13 11.00 -7.88
CA SER A 352 -22.06 11.10 -6.88
C SER A 352 -21.99 9.90 -5.93
N GLU A 353 -23.11 9.19 -5.73
CA GLU A 353 -23.18 8.00 -4.87
C GLU A 353 -22.71 6.74 -5.58
N GLN A 354 -22.50 6.79 -6.90
CA GLN A 354 -22.15 5.63 -7.72
C GLN A 354 -20.67 5.53 -8.08
N HIS A 355 -19.85 6.51 -7.66
CA HIS A 355 -18.40 6.56 -7.92
C HIS A 355 -18.06 6.52 -9.41
N VAL A 356 -18.92 7.07 -10.27
CA VAL A 356 -18.73 7.12 -11.72
C VAL A 356 -17.98 8.41 -12.11
N TYR A 357 -16.98 8.30 -12.99
CA TYR A 357 -16.19 9.44 -13.48
C TYR A 357 -16.75 10.07 -14.77
N GLY A 358 -17.13 9.23 -15.73
CA GLY A 358 -17.65 9.60 -17.04
C GLY A 358 -19.10 9.15 -17.24
N ASP A 359 -19.45 8.82 -18.48
CA ASP A 359 -20.84 8.47 -18.85
C ASP A 359 -21.09 6.95 -18.85
N TYR A 360 -20.07 6.15 -18.53
CA TYR A 360 -20.15 4.70 -18.44
C TYR A 360 -19.29 4.14 -17.30
N TYR A 361 -19.54 2.89 -16.92
CA TYR A 361 -18.71 2.14 -15.99
C TYR A 361 -18.64 0.65 -16.33
N HIS A 362 -17.66 -0.05 -15.75
CA HIS A 362 -17.44 -1.47 -15.98
C HIS A 362 -18.03 -2.32 -14.86
N GLU A 363 -18.63 -3.45 -15.23
CA GLU A 363 -19.04 -4.52 -14.33
C GLU A 363 -18.23 -5.78 -14.62
N TYR A 364 -17.65 -6.37 -13.58
CA TYR A 364 -16.73 -7.51 -13.71
C TYR A 364 -17.34 -8.77 -13.07
N PRO A 365 -17.04 -9.98 -13.59
CA PRO A 365 -17.51 -11.22 -12.98
C PRO A 365 -16.99 -11.44 -11.55
N GLU A 366 -15.73 -11.05 -11.29
CA GLU A 366 -15.12 -11.12 -9.97
C GLU A 366 -14.05 -10.04 -9.76
N ILE A 367 -13.72 -9.79 -8.50
CA ILE A 367 -12.71 -8.80 -8.10
C ILE A 367 -11.31 -9.10 -8.63
N GLY A 368 -10.94 -10.38 -8.78
CA GLY A 368 -9.66 -10.79 -9.35
C GLY A 368 -9.48 -10.29 -10.79
N ILE A 369 -10.54 -10.40 -11.59
CA ILE A 369 -10.56 -9.97 -13.00
C ILE A 369 -10.50 -8.45 -13.10
N ALA A 370 -11.26 -7.73 -12.25
CA ALA A 370 -11.20 -6.27 -12.19
C ALA A 370 -9.78 -5.76 -11.88
N VAL A 371 -9.09 -6.39 -10.92
CA VAL A 371 -7.71 -6.07 -10.58
C VAL A 371 -6.76 -6.37 -11.74
N MET A 372 -6.96 -7.47 -12.46
CA MET A 372 -6.08 -7.80 -13.58
C MET A 372 -6.25 -6.85 -14.76
N TRP A 373 -7.48 -6.49 -15.14
CA TRP A 373 -7.71 -5.48 -16.18
C TRP A 373 -7.08 -4.13 -15.83
N ASN A 374 -7.16 -3.74 -14.56
CA ASN A 374 -6.49 -2.52 -14.10
C ASN A 374 -4.97 -2.65 -14.10
N THR A 375 -4.41 -3.83 -13.80
CA THR A 375 -2.96 -4.08 -13.92
C THR A 375 -2.50 -4.05 -15.37
N TYR A 376 -3.29 -4.59 -16.30
CA TYR A 376 -3.09 -4.49 -17.75
C TYR A 376 -3.05 -3.03 -18.21
N ARG A 377 -4.06 -2.22 -17.84
CA ARG A 377 -4.11 -0.79 -18.18
C ARG A 377 -2.93 -0.03 -17.61
N LEU A 378 -2.58 -0.27 -16.35
CA LEU A 378 -1.38 0.31 -15.72
C LEU A 378 -0.12 -0.02 -16.51
N THR A 379 0.05 -1.28 -16.91
CA THR A 379 1.23 -1.74 -17.64
C THR A 379 1.37 -1.00 -18.97
N ARG A 380 0.27 -0.83 -19.71
CA ARG A 380 0.25 -0.05 -20.97
C ARG A 380 0.48 1.44 -20.73
N ILE A 381 -0.06 2.01 -19.65
CA ILE A 381 0.23 3.40 -19.25
C ILE A 381 1.74 3.58 -19.06
N VAL A 382 2.40 2.67 -18.33
CA VAL A 382 3.85 2.72 -18.11
C VAL A 382 4.64 2.65 -19.42
N ILE A 383 4.24 1.80 -20.37
CA ILE A 383 4.87 1.74 -21.71
C ILE A 383 4.81 3.10 -22.40
N HIS A 384 3.64 3.74 -22.40
CA HIS A 384 3.47 5.05 -23.03
C HIS A 384 4.14 6.20 -22.26
N GLU A 385 4.32 6.08 -20.94
CA GLU A 385 5.19 6.99 -20.19
C GLU A 385 6.65 6.86 -20.63
N VAL A 386 7.13 5.64 -20.89
CA VAL A 386 8.47 5.40 -21.44
C VAL A 386 8.62 6.04 -22.82
N ILE A 387 7.68 5.77 -23.74
CA ILE A 387 7.68 6.35 -25.09
C ILE A 387 7.68 7.87 -25.02
N ALA A 388 6.74 8.46 -24.28
CA ALA A 388 6.60 9.91 -24.18
C ALA A 388 7.86 10.56 -23.59
N ALA A 389 8.45 10.00 -22.54
CA ALA A 389 9.64 10.55 -21.91
C ALA A 389 10.90 10.46 -22.81
N VAL A 390 11.09 9.36 -23.54
CA VAL A 390 12.19 9.21 -24.49
C VAL A 390 12.01 10.13 -25.70
N CYS A 391 10.79 10.24 -26.25
CA CYS A 391 10.48 11.16 -27.32
C CYS A 391 10.65 12.63 -26.88
N GLU A 392 10.19 13.01 -25.69
CA GLU A 392 10.34 14.37 -25.14
C GLU A 392 11.82 14.75 -24.98
N ARG A 393 12.66 13.79 -24.58
CA ARG A 393 14.12 13.96 -24.52
C ARG A 393 14.71 14.25 -25.91
N LEU A 394 14.39 13.43 -26.90
CA LEU A 394 14.88 13.61 -28.28
C LEU A 394 14.35 14.91 -28.91
N TRP A 395 13.07 15.23 -28.67
CA TRP A 395 12.43 16.44 -29.18
C TRP A 395 13.11 17.70 -28.62
N ARG A 396 13.42 17.72 -27.31
CA ARG A 396 14.21 18.80 -26.69
C ARG A 396 15.60 18.93 -27.30
N ARG A 397 16.30 17.82 -27.56
CA ARG A 397 17.60 17.83 -28.25
C ARG A 397 17.53 18.38 -29.68
N SER A 398 16.41 18.16 -30.36
CA SER A 398 16.12 18.74 -31.69
C SER A 398 15.69 20.22 -31.64
N ARG A 399 15.70 20.86 -30.46
CA ARG A 399 15.17 22.22 -30.22
C ARG A 399 13.72 22.40 -30.67
N GLY A 400 12.94 21.32 -30.59
CA GLY A 400 11.53 21.31 -30.96
C GLY A 400 11.22 21.16 -32.45
N ASN A 401 12.24 20.94 -33.29
CA ASN A 401 12.06 20.92 -34.75
C ASN A 401 11.54 19.57 -35.30
N ASN A 402 11.55 18.50 -34.51
CA ASN A 402 11.09 17.18 -34.95
C ASN A 402 9.58 17.00 -34.67
N ASN A 403 8.76 17.24 -35.70
CA ASN A 403 7.30 17.10 -35.61
C ASN A 403 6.83 15.66 -35.39
N GLU A 404 7.58 14.65 -35.85
CA GLU A 404 7.22 13.24 -35.68
C GLU A 404 7.28 12.84 -34.21
N LEU A 405 8.35 13.23 -33.50
CA LEU A 405 8.47 12.98 -32.06
C LEU A 405 7.35 13.65 -31.27
N TRP A 406 6.94 14.86 -31.66
CA TRP A 406 5.81 15.54 -31.04
C TRP A 406 4.49 14.81 -31.30
N ALA A 407 4.27 14.33 -32.53
CA ALA A 407 3.10 13.51 -32.86
C ALA A 407 3.06 12.23 -32.02
N THR A 408 4.18 11.53 -31.82
CA THR A 408 4.27 10.33 -30.97
C THR A 408 3.95 10.63 -29.50
N ILE A 409 4.41 11.77 -28.97
CA ILE A 409 4.07 12.21 -27.61
C ILE A 409 2.57 12.44 -27.48
N ARG A 410 1.95 13.16 -28.43
CA ARG A 410 0.51 13.41 -28.46
C ARG A 410 -0.30 12.11 -28.55
N GLN A 411 0.15 11.15 -29.35
CA GLN A 411 -0.49 9.85 -29.46
C GLN A 411 -0.38 9.06 -28.15
N SER A 412 0.78 9.06 -27.49
CA SER A 412 0.94 8.44 -26.18
C SER A 412 0.05 9.10 -25.12
N ALA A 413 -0.13 10.42 -25.17
CA ALA A 413 -1.08 11.13 -24.31
C ALA A 413 -2.54 10.75 -24.58
N ALA A 414 -2.93 10.54 -25.84
CA ALA A 414 -4.27 10.08 -26.17
C ALA A 414 -4.54 8.65 -25.65
N VAL A 415 -3.60 7.73 -25.86
CA VAL A 415 -3.73 6.34 -25.38
C VAL A 415 -3.77 6.27 -23.85
N THR A 416 -2.85 6.95 -23.17
CA THR A 416 -2.81 6.96 -21.69
C THR A 416 -4.05 7.62 -21.09
N ARG A 417 -4.63 8.63 -21.75
CA ARG A 417 -5.92 9.22 -21.34
C ARG A 417 -7.04 8.19 -21.40
N GLN A 418 -7.21 7.51 -22.54
CA GLN A 418 -8.22 6.47 -22.68
C GLN A 418 -8.06 5.38 -21.62
N LEU A 419 -6.83 4.87 -21.43
CA LEU A 419 -6.55 3.84 -20.43
C LEU A 419 -6.87 4.32 -19.00
N ALA A 420 -6.56 5.59 -18.68
CA ALA A 420 -6.87 6.17 -17.39
C ALA A 420 -8.39 6.37 -17.19
N GLU A 421 -9.13 6.74 -18.23
CA GLU A 421 -10.60 6.80 -18.21
C GLU A 421 -11.20 5.41 -17.97
N GLU A 422 -10.67 4.37 -18.61
CA GLU A 422 -11.10 2.98 -18.39
C GLU A 422 -10.75 2.45 -16.99
N VAL A 423 -9.63 2.88 -16.40
CA VAL A 423 -9.32 2.62 -14.97
C VAL A 423 -10.40 3.27 -14.10
N CYS A 424 -10.76 4.52 -14.39
CA CYS A 424 -11.82 5.23 -13.67
C CYS A 424 -13.19 4.57 -13.84
N ALA A 425 -13.51 4.08 -15.05
CA ALA A 425 -14.73 3.33 -15.34
C ALA A 425 -14.82 2.02 -14.54
N GLY A 426 -13.68 1.43 -14.15
CA GLY A 426 -13.65 0.27 -13.27
C GLY A 426 -13.93 0.56 -11.80
N VAL A 427 -13.78 1.80 -11.33
CA VAL A 427 -13.86 2.17 -9.91
C VAL A 427 -15.21 1.83 -9.27
N PRO A 428 -16.38 2.13 -9.88
CA PRO A 428 -17.68 1.79 -9.31
C PRO A 428 -17.75 0.35 -8.82
N TYR A 429 -17.24 -0.62 -9.57
CA TYR A 429 -17.27 -2.04 -9.18
C TYR A 429 -16.63 -2.30 -7.81
N PHE A 430 -15.48 -1.68 -7.54
CA PHE A 430 -14.76 -1.83 -6.28
C PHE A 430 -15.51 -1.20 -5.08
N PHE A 431 -16.42 -0.27 -5.35
CA PHE A 431 -17.25 0.39 -4.34
C PHE A 431 -18.69 -0.16 -4.27
N LYS A 432 -19.18 -0.85 -5.32
CA LYS A 432 -20.57 -1.33 -5.52
C LYS A 432 -20.90 -2.70 -4.93
N SER A 433 -20.00 -3.41 -4.24
CA SER A 433 -20.30 -4.72 -3.63
C SER A 433 -21.22 -4.62 -2.38
N ALA A 434 -22.35 -3.92 -2.54
CA ALA A 434 -23.21 -3.35 -1.50
C ALA A 434 -24.70 -3.38 -1.90
N HIS A 435 -25.18 -4.46 -2.54
CA HIS A 435 -26.61 -4.65 -2.82
C HIS A 435 -27.29 -5.72 -1.95
N SER A 436 -26.75 -6.01 -0.76
CA SER A 436 -27.55 -6.60 0.33
C SER A 436 -27.08 -6.14 1.72
N ASP A 437 -27.80 -5.14 2.26
CA ASP A 437 -28.16 -4.86 3.66
C ASP A 437 -27.15 -4.98 4.82
N LYS A 438 -25.87 -4.68 4.62
CA LYS A 438 -25.01 -3.96 5.62
C LYS A 438 -23.60 -3.68 5.07
N SER A 439 -23.49 -2.56 4.37
CA SER A 439 -22.36 -1.60 4.30
C SER A 439 -20.91 -2.07 4.53
N LEU A 440 -20.42 -3.10 3.84
CA LEU A 440 -19.02 -3.51 4.01
C LEU A 440 -18.33 -3.72 2.67
N ILE A 441 -17.71 -2.62 2.26
CA ILE A 441 -16.90 -2.45 1.06
C ILE A 441 -15.74 -3.45 1.13
N ASP A 442 -15.59 -4.29 0.11
CA ASP A 442 -14.57 -5.33 0.07
C ASP A 442 -13.16 -4.71 0.06
N ALA A 443 -12.56 -4.56 1.24
CA ALA A 443 -11.26 -3.95 1.45
C ALA A 443 -10.16 -4.66 0.63
N SER A 444 -10.36 -5.92 0.29
CA SER A 444 -9.57 -6.71 -0.66
C SER A 444 -9.41 -6.02 -2.02
N GLY A 445 -10.47 -5.46 -2.57
CA GLY A 445 -10.44 -4.79 -3.86
C GLY A 445 -9.74 -3.44 -3.78
N LEU A 446 -10.14 -2.62 -2.80
CA LEU A 446 -9.67 -1.24 -2.68
C LEU A 446 -8.16 -1.13 -2.37
N ILE A 447 -7.62 -2.03 -1.54
CA ILE A 447 -6.17 -2.08 -1.27
C ILE A 447 -5.35 -2.51 -2.50
N ARG A 448 -5.98 -3.00 -3.57
CA ARG A 448 -5.32 -3.34 -4.84
C ARG A 448 -5.55 -2.31 -5.95
N LEU A 449 -6.46 -1.35 -5.73
CA LEU A 449 -6.84 -0.34 -6.72
C LEU A 449 -6.03 0.96 -6.60
N HIS A 450 -5.63 1.34 -5.38
CA HIS A 450 -5.04 2.65 -5.11
C HIS A 450 -3.78 2.95 -5.91
N TRP A 451 -2.89 1.96 -6.13
CA TRP A 451 -1.68 2.17 -6.92
C TRP A 451 -1.99 2.47 -8.39
N THR A 452 -2.93 1.74 -8.99
CA THR A 452 -3.39 1.98 -10.36
C THR A 452 -4.01 3.36 -10.52
N LEU A 453 -4.84 3.77 -9.56
CA LEU A 453 -5.40 5.12 -9.53
C LEU A 453 -4.31 6.19 -9.47
N PHE A 454 -3.34 6.03 -8.57
CA PHE A 454 -2.24 6.97 -8.42
C PHE A 454 -1.47 7.15 -9.74
N VAL A 455 -1.18 6.06 -10.45
CA VAL A 455 -0.50 6.11 -11.75
C VAL A 455 -1.37 6.78 -12.83
N ALA A 456 -2.66 6.44 -12.90
CA ALA A 456 -3.60 7.05 -13.84
C ALA A 456 -3.78 8.57 -13.61
N SER A 457 -3.63 9.03 -12.37
CA SER A 457 -3.78 10.45 -12.01
C SER A 457 -2.61 11.35 -12.44
N ASP A 458 -1.46 10.76 -12.78
CA ASP A 458 -0.25 11.51 -13.13
C ASP A 458 0.42 11.01 -14.43
N CYS A 459 -0.32 10.29 -15.27
CA CYS A 459 0.15 9.95 -16.61
C CYS A 459 0.10 11.16 -17.55
N VAL A 460 0.83 11.09 -18.67
CA VAL A 460 0.96 12.15 -19.68
C VAL A 460 -0.40 12.54 -20.31
N GLY A 461 -1.36 11.62 -20.34
CA GLY A 461 -2.73 11.86 -20.81
C GLY A 461 -3.68 12.43 -19.76
N SER A 462 -3.29 12.47 -18.48
CA SER A 462 -4.17 12.83 -17.37
C SER A 462 -4.64 14.27 -17.45
N THR A 463 -5.90 14.51 -17.05
CA THR A 463 -6.50 15.84 -17.05
C THR A 463 -6.64 16.37 -15.61
N PRO A 464 -6.69 17.70 -15.38
CA PRO A 464 -6.91 18.25 -14.05
C PRO A 464 -8.19 17.71 -13.38
N ARG A 465 -9.27 17.55 -14.16
CA ARG A 465 -10.54 16.96 -13.70
C ARG A 465 -10.34 15.51 -13.25
N MET A 466 -9.65 14.70 -14.04
CA MET A 466 -9.36 13.30 -13.70
C MET A 466 -8.49 13.21 -12.45
N LYS A 467 -7.41 13.98 -12.37
CA LYS A 467 -6.52 14.02 -11.21
C LYS A 467 -7.28 14.40 -9.94
N ALA A 468 -8.13 15.43 -9.98
CA ALA A 468 -8.96 15.84 -8.83
C ALA A 468 -9.94 14.73 -8.40
N TRP A 469 -10.61 14.10 -9.37
CA TRP A 469 -11.54 13.01 -9.10
C TRP A 469 -10.85 11.79 -8.49
N ILE A 470 -9.73 11.35 -9.08
CA ILE A 470 -8.92 10.23 -8.55
C ILE A 470 -8.40 10.55 -7.15
N THR A 471 -7.92 11.78 -6.93
CA THR A 471 -7.45 12.23 -5.61
C THR A 471 -8.54 12.08 -4.54
N SER A 472 -9.79 12.40 -4.89
CA SER A 472 -10.95 12.17 -4.02
C SER A 472 -11.20 10.68 -3.76
N ARG A 473 -11.09 9.82 -4.78
CA ARG A 473 -11.24 8.36 -4.60
C ARG A 473 -10.14 7.75 -3.74
N LEU A 474 -8.89 8.17 -3.91
CA LEU A 474 -7.75 7.75 -3.07
C LEU A 474 -7.94 8.15 -1.60
N ASN A 475 -8.40 9.38 -1.36
CA ASN A 475 -8.72 9.83 -0.01
C ASN A 475 -9.85 8.99 0.61
N GLU A 476 -10.87 8.65 -0.18
CA GLU A 476 -11.95 7.78 0.26
C GLU A 476 -11.48 6.35 0.57
N ILE A 477 -10.64 5.75 -0.27
CA ILE A 477 -10.01 4.45 0.00
C ILE A 477 -9.28 4.49 1.34
N GLY A 478 -8.42 5.49 1.55
CA GLY A 478 -7.64 5.60 2.77
C GLY A 478 -8.49 5.74 4.04
N ARG A 479 -9.60 6.48 3.97
CA ARG A 479 -10.51 6.66 5.12
C ARG A 479 -11.44 5.48 5.35
N ARG A 480 -11.99 4.89 4.29
CA ARG A 480 -13.00 3.82 4.39
C ARG A 480 -12.40 2.46 4.77
N VAL A 481 -11.22 2.12 4.26
CA VAL A 481 -10.57 0.83 4.52
C VAL A 481 -9.23 0.97 5.27
N GLY A 482 -8.90 2.16 5.75
CA GLY A 482 -7.75 2.40 6.62
C GLY A 482 -6.40 2.28 5.93
N VAL A 483 -6.32 2.43 4.60
CA VAL A 483 -5.07 2.32 3.84
C VAL A 483 -4.32 3.66 3.82
N GLN A 484 -3.37 3.85 4.73
CA GLN A 484 -2.62 5.12 4.84
C GLN A 484 -1.78 5.44 3.59
N GLN A 485 -1.32 4.43 2.84
CA GLN A 485 -0.61 4.67 1.58
C GLN A 485 -1.46 5.46 0.59
N ALA A 486 -2.78 5.23 0.54
CA ALA A 486 -3.69 5.97 -0.32
C ALA A 486 -3.82 7.44 0.10
N LEU A 487 -3.83 7.73 1.41
CA LEU A 487 -3.81 9.11 1.92
C LEU A 487 -2.47 9.80 1.63
N SER A 488 -1.36 9.08 1.76
CA SER A 488 -0.04 9.59 1.38
C SER A 488 0.04 9.92 -0.11
N MET A 489 -0.57 9.11 -0.98
CA MET A 489 -0.73 9.40 -2.40
C MET A 489 -1.61 10.64 -2.66
N THR A 490 -2.72 10.81 -1.94
CA THR A 490 -3.54 12.03 -2.01
C THR A 490 -2.69 13.27 -1.70
N ASN A 491 -1.92 13.24 -0.61
CA ASN A 491 -1.05 14.36 -0.24
C ASN A 491 0.02 14.62 -1.30
N TYR A 492 0.55 13.57 -1.93
CA TYR A 492 1.51 13.68 -3.03
C TYR A 492 0.89 14.42 -4.23
N LEU A 493 -0.32 14.03 -4.64
CA LEU A 493 -1.01 14.63 -5.78
C LEU A 493 -1.43 16.08 -5.53
N LEU A 494 -1.78 16.43 -4.29
CA LEU A 494 -2.14 17.79 -3.87
C LEU A 494 -0.91 18.71 -3.75
N GLY A 495 0.27 18.17 -3.47
CA GLY A 495 1.51 18.94 -3.37
C GLY A 495 2.14 19.35 -4.70
N ASP A 496 1.42 19.24 -5.82
CA ASP A 496 1.90 19.41 -7.20
C ASP A 496 3.17 18.60 -7.53
N VAL A 497 3.41 17.52 -6.78
CA VAL A 497 4.51 16.61 -7.04
C VAL A 497 4.05 15.61 -8.09
N SER A 498 4.74 15.59 -9.23
CA SER A 498 4.52 14.57 -10.27
C SER A 498 5.32 13.30 -9.95
N LEU A 499 4.75 12.15 -10.26
CA LEU A 499 5.35 10.83 -10.22
C LEU A 499 6.68 10.79 -10.99
N ASN A 500 6.83 11.59 -12.07
CA ASN A 500 8.03 12.00 -12.85
C ASN A 500 9.34 11.17 -12.74
N TRP A 501 9.22 9.88 -12.45
CA TRP A 501 10.31 9.01 -12.03
C TRP A 501 11.22 8.68 -13.21
N LEU A 502 10.68 8.70 -14.42
CA LEU A 502 11.44 8.49 -15.64
C LEU A 502 12.05 9.78 -16.20
N LYS A 503 11.29 10.89 -16.21
CA LYS A 503 11.72 12.15 -16.85
C LYS A 503 12.93 12.78 -16.17
N GLN A 504 12.99 12.77 -14.84
CA GLN A 504 14.08 13.38 -14.08
C GLN A 504 15.39 12.61 -14.22
N GLU A 505 15.33 11.29 -14.33
CA GLU A 505 16.52 10.47 -14.53
C GLU A 505 17.07 10.65 -15.95
N LEU A 506 16.20 10.70 -16.96
CA LEU A 506 16.60 11.02 -18.32
C LEU A 506 17.20 12.43 -18.43
N GLN A 507 16.66 13.41 -17.68
CA GLN A 507 17.25 14.75 -17.56
C GLN A 507 18.61 14.72 -16.86
N ALA A 508 18.77 13.94 -15.80
CA ALA A 508 20.06 13.78 -15.11
C ALA A 508 21.12 13.19 -16.06
N ILE A 509 20.75 12.20 -16.89
CA ILE A 509 21.62 11.63 -17.91
C ILE A 509 22.06 12.71 -18.92
N ASP A 510 21.17 13.59 -19.37
CA ASP A 510 21.53 14.67 -20.29
C ASP A 510 22.48 15.68 -19.63
N ASN A 511 22.27 16.01 -18.36
CA ASN A 511 23.16 16.92 -17.61
C ASN A 511 24.57 16.33 -17.43
N LEU A 512 24.69 15.01 -17.25
CA LEU A 512 25.98 14.29 -17.16
C LEU A 512 26.73 14.18 -18.50
N HIS A 513 26.07 14.43 -19.63
CA HIS A 513 26.74 14.55 -20.92
C HIS A 513 27.19 15.99 -21.22
N GLY A 514 26.79 16.97 -20.38
CA GLY A 514 27.27 18.35 -20.41
C GLY A 514 28.50 18.61 -19.55
N ASP A 515 28.64 17.89 -18.43
CA ASP A 515 29.83 17.94 -17.56
C ASP A 515 30.36 16.51 -17.30
N SER A 516 31.66 16.33 -17.54
CA SER A 516 32.40 15.08 -17.36
C SER A 516 32.12 14.36 -16.03
N GLN A 517 31.82 13.06 -16.14
CA GLN A 517 31.82 12.01 -15.10
C GLN A 517 31.04 12.30 -13.81
N GLY A 518 29.81 11.80 -13.75
CA GLY A 518 29.09 11.56 -12.49
C GLY A 518 28.17 10.35 -12.65
N ASP A 519 28.12 9.48 -11.62
CA ASP A 519 27.26 8.30 -11.60
C ASP A 519 25.77 8.66 -11.72
N VAL A 520 25.05 7.85 -12.50
CA VAL A 520 23.59 7.89 -12.61
C VAL A 520 22.99 7.57 -11.23
N PRO A 521 22.07 8.38 -10.66
CA PRO A 521 21.41 8.04 -9.41
C PRO A 521 20.66 6.71 -9.55
N SER A 522 21.04 5.71 -8.76
CA SER A 522 20.55 4.34 -8.88
C SER A 522 19.14 4.09 -8.33
N GLU A 523 18.44 5.11 -7.83
CA GLU A 523 17.16 4.94 -7.15
C GLU A 523 16.07 5.91 -7.64
N PRO A 524 14.93 5.39 -8.16
CA PRO A 524 13.77 6.20 -8.51
C PRO A 524 13.21 6.94 -7.29
N ARG A 525 12.64 8.16 -7.48
CA ARG A 525 12.12 9.00 -6.37
C ARG A 525 11.07 8.34 -5.49
N LEU A 526 10.34 7.33 -6.00
CA LEU A 526 9.42 6.52 -5.20
C LEU A 526 10.13 5.72 -4.08
N LEU A 527 11.44 5.51 -4.21
CA LEU A 527 12.31 4.82 -3.25
C LEU A 527 13.20 5.77 -2.42
N LEU A 528 13.24 7.08 -2.72
CA LEU A 528 14.13 8.02 -2.05
C LEU A 528 13.38 9.20 -1.42
N ASN A 529 13.32 9.22 -0.07
CA ASN A 529 13.76 10.39 0.70
C ASN A 529 14.00 10.09 2.20
N VAL A 530 15.19 9.57 2.57
CA VAL A 530 15.67 9.57 3.98
C VAL A 530 16.73 10.66 4.22
N ARG A 531 17.22 11.35 3.18
CA ARG A 531 18.29 12.37 3.32
C ARG A 531 17.83 13.83 3.37
N GLY A 532 16.56 14.13 3.06
CA GLY A 532 16.03 15.51 3.09
C GLY A 532 15.57 16.05 4.46
N MET A 533 15.33 15.19 5.47
CA MET A 533 14.61 15.58 6.69
C MET A 533 15.43 16.39 7.71
N LYS A 534 16.74 16.58 7.55
CA LYS A 534 17.53 17.43 8.46
C LYS A 534 17.48 18.93 8.14
N LYS A 535 17.04 19.33 6.94
CA LYS A 535 17.02 20.76 6.55
C LYS A 535 15.68 21.46 6.78
N HIS A 536 14.56 20.74 6.82
CA HIS A 536 13.24 21.37 7.05
C HIS A 536 12.84 21.51 8.53
N GLN A 537 13.39 20.69 9.44
CA GLN A 537 13.21 20.90 10.89
C GLN A 537 14.01 22.09 11.45
N SER A 538 15.00 22.60 10.72
CA SER A 538 15.79 23.78 11.12
C SER A 538 15.13 25.11 10.76
N LYS A 539 14.05 25.13 9.97
CA LYS A 539 13.39 26.36 9.51
C LYS A 539 11.98 26.58 10.08
N MET A 540 11.51 25.70 10.96
CA MET A 540 10.28 25.90 11.74
C MET A 540 10.53 26.26 13.22
N ASN A 541 11.80 26.41 13.62
CA ASN A 541 12.20 26.88 14.95
C ASN A 541 13.08 28.14 14.87
N GLN A 542 12.86 29.00 13.87
CA GLN A 542 13.35 30.38 13.85
C GLN A 542 12.17 31.33 13.80
#